data_AF-A0A3S0WVB4-F1
#
_entry.id   AF-A0A3S0WVB4-F1
#
_cell.length_a   1.000
_cell.length_b   1.000
_cell.length_c   1.000
_cell.angle_alpha   90.00
_cell.angle_beta   90.00
_cell.angle_gamma   90.00
#
_symmetry.space_group_name_H-M   'P 1'
#
loop_
_entity.id
_entity.type
_entity.pdbx_description
1 polymer ?
#
loop_
_entity_poly.entity_id
_entity_poly.type
_entity_poly.pdbx_seq_one_letter_code
_entity_poly.pdbx_strand_id
1 'polypeptide(L)'
;MDTPTLHRRLRRVFDARVFNHGDYNVVYGQPSGSSSPLVIGYRHQPLEMLLCPFDPTSTPDDHDRRAPGVAEDDPHGPVTEASTDRADVVEVGLANVATVADTGSGYQVETVTGFRTWFDVPEHTRVPVGDLTEDGTAELDQAEDATDFHAFMTAFMDELDRLYATPETDATDVTPPDLRGV
;
A
#
# COMPACT_ATOMS: atom_id res chain seq x y z
N MET A 1 -20.30 1.26 14.55
CA MET A 1 -19.12 0.37 14.51
C MET A 1 -17.95 1.15 15.08
N ASP A 2 -17.32 0.66 16.14
CA ASP A 2 -16.23 1.37 16.81
C ASP A 2 -14.86 1.05 16.19
N THR A 3 -13.89 1.94 16.37
CA THR A 3 -12.51 1.85 15.87
C THR A 3 -11.82 0.49 16.08
N PRO A 4 -11.81 -0.12 17.29
CA PRO A 4 -11.13 -1.41 17.47
C PRO A 4 -11.77 -2.55 16.65
N THR A 5 -13.08 -2.46 16.42
CA THR A 5 -13.80 -3.42 15.56
C THR A 5 -13.39 -3.24 14.11
N LEU A 6 -13.18 -1.99 13.68
CA LEU A 6 -12.72 -1.66 12.34
C LEU A 6 -11.27 -2.09 12.11
N HIS A 7 -10.35 -1.84 13.05
CA HIS A 7 -8.96 -2.35 12.98
C HIS A 7 -8.93 -3.86 12.83
N ARG A 8 -9.71 -4.58 13.65
CA ARG A 8 -9.80 -6.04 13.57
C ARG A 8 -10.32 -6.52 12.21
N ARG A 9 -11.23 -5.76 11.59
CA ARG A 9 -11.75 -6.07 10.26
C ARG A 9 -10.70 -5.83 9.18
N LEU A 10 -10.02 -4.69 9.20
CA LEU A 10 -8.91 -4.40 8.28
C LEU A 10 -7.84 -5.49 8.38
N ARG A 11 -7.48 -5.87 9.61
CA ARG A 11 -6.56 -6.97 9.86
C ARG A 11 -7.05 -8.28 9.29
N ARG A 12 -8.32 -8.65 9.51
CA ARG A 12 -8.90 -9.88 8.93
C ARG A 12 -8.87 -9.88 7.40
N VAL A 13 -9.18 -8.76 6.75
CA VAL A 13 -9.13 -8.64 5.29
C VAL A 13 -7.71 -8.85 4.79
N PHE A 14 -6.73 -8.28 5.48
CA PHE A 14 -5.32 -8.47 5.18
C PHE A 14 -4.88 -9.93 5.36
N ASP A 15 -5.19 -10.52 6.53
CA ASP A 15 -4.85 -11.90 6.89
C ASP A 15 -5.47 -12.94 5.94
N ALA A 16 -6.62 -12.64 5.33
CA ALA A 16 -7.27 -13.52 4.37
C ALA A 16 -6.59 -13.53 2.99
N ARG A 17 -5.85 -12.47 2.64
CA ARG A 17 -5.28 -12.28 1.31
C ARG A 17 -3.78 -12.54 1.23
N VAL A 18 -3.05 -12.26 2.31
CA VAL A 18 -1.64 -12.60 2.46
C VAL A 18 -1.58 -13.95 3.19
N PHE A 19 -0.63 -14.85 2.95
CA PHE A 19 -0.44 -16.07 3.76
C PHE A 19 0.89 -15.93 4.56
N ASN A 20 0.93 -16.28 5.86
CA ASN A 20 2.09 -16.18 6.78
C ASN A 20 2.58 -14.76 7.19
N HIS A 21 1.74 -13.98 7.87
CA HIS A 21 1.88 -12.51 8.03
C HIS A 21 1.93 -12.02 9.50
N GLY A 22 2.47 -12.82 10.43
CA GLY A 22 2.52 -12.47 11.85
C GLY A 22 3.25 -11.15 12.18
N ASP A 23 4.08 -10.63 11.27
CA ASP A 23 5.02 -9.53 11.52
C ASP A 23 4.69 -8.20 10.83
N TYR A 24 3.57 -8.09 10.09
CA TYR A 24 3.19 -6.81 9.46
C TYR A 24 2.36 -5.95 10.42
N ASN A 25 2.69 -4.66 10.47
CA ASN A 25 1.77 -3.62 10.94
C ASN A 25 0.76 -3.34 9.84
N VAL A 26 -0.47 -2.92 10.20
CA VAL A 26 -1.56 -2.73 9.23
C VAL A 26 -2.22 -1.37 9.44
N VAL A 27 -2.31 -0.58 8.37
CA VAL A 27 -2.99 0.73 8.34
C VAL A 27 -4.00 0.81 7.22
N TYR A 28 -4.96 1.72 7.37
CA TYR A 28 -5.87 2.11 6.29
C TYR A 28 -5.23 3.21 5.44
N GLY A 29 -5.06 2.93 4.16
CA GLY A 29 -4.66 3.89 3.14
C GLY A 29 -5.88 4.54 2.50
N GLN A 30 -6.06 5.84 2.74
CA GLN A 30 -7.08 6.65 2.10
C GLN A 30 -6.64 6.98 0.67
N PRO A 31 -7.43 6.63 -0.36
CA PRO A 31 -7.06 6.87 -1.75
C PRO A 31 -7.06 8.36 -2.05
N SER A 32 -6.03 8.84 -2.76
CA SER A 32 -6.01 10.21 -3.27
C SER A 32 -6.71 10.24 -4.64
N GLY A 33 -8.02 10.48 -4.65
CA GLY A 33 -8.82 10.59 -5.88
C GLY A 33 -9.92 9.52 -5.98
N SER A 34 -10.09 8.93 -7.17
CA SER A 34 -11.16 7.95 -7.45
C SER A 34 -10.71 6.49 -7.33
N SER A 35 -9.58 6.23 -6.66
CA SER A 35 -9.11 4.87 -6.39
C SER A 35 -9.89 4.25 -5.23
N SER A 36 -9.95 2.91 -5.20
CA SER A 36 -10.46 2.17 -4.04
C SER A 36 -9.53 2.35 -2.84
N PRO A 37 -10.07 2.35 -1.61
CA PRO A 37 -9.23 2.42 -0.43
C PRO A 37 -8.34 1.18 -0.29
N LEU A 38 -7.23 1.35 0.40
CA LEU A 38 -6.21 0.31 0.57
C LEU A 38 -6.15 -0.11 2.03
N VAL A 39 -5.96 -1.40 2.26
CA VAL A 39 -5.38 -1.90 3.50
C VAL A 39 -3.90 -2.12 3.22
N ILE A 40 -3.04 -1.43 3.97
CA ILE A 40 -1.61 -1.45 3.75
C ILE A 40 -0.98 -2.24 4.90
N GLY A 41 -0.34 -3.35 4.57
CA GLY A 41 0.54 -4.03 5.51
C GLY A 41 1.97 -3.56 5.29
N TYR A 42 2.72 -3.27 6.35
CA TYR A 42 4.12 -2.84 6.22
C TYR A 42 4.96 -3.46 7.33
N ARG A 43 6.26 -3.58 7.09
CA ARG A 43 7.23 -4.03 8.09
C ARG A 43 8.57 -3.36 7.85
N HIS A 44 9.32 -3.16 8.93
CA HIS A 44 10.63 -2.51 8.86
C HIS A 44 11.76 -3.46 8.43
N GLN A 45 11.57 -4.78 8.58
CA GLN A 45 12.61 -5.77 8.31
C GLN A 45 12.03 -7.06 7.71
N PRO A 46 12.31 -7.35 6.41
CA PRO A 46 12.84 -6.43 5.40
C PRO A 46 11.95 -5.19 5.17
N LEU A 47 12.52 -4.08 4.67
CA LEU A 47 11.75 -2.88 4.33
C LEU A 47 10.82 -3.14 3.14
N GLU A 48 9.54 -3.38 3.43
CA GLU A 48 8.53 -3.65 2.42
C GLU A 48 7.12 -3.32 2.90
N MET A 49 6.22 -3.19 1.94
CA MET A 49 4.79 -3.01 2.17
C MET A 49 3.95 -3.75 1.13
N LEU A 50 2.74 -4.14 1.53
CA LEU A 50 1.74 -4.83 0.74
C LEU A 50 0.51 -3.93 0.62
N LEU A 51 0.11 -3.63 -0.60
CA LEU A 51 -1.05 -2.81 -0.91
C LEU A 51 -2.21 -3.73 -1.27
N CYS A 52 -3.22 -3.79 -0.40
CA CYS A 52 -4.39 -4.64 -0.57
C CYS A 52 -5.62 -3.77 -0.84
N PRO A 53 -6.14 -3.73 -2.07
CA PRO A 53 -7.37 -2.98 -2.37
C PRO A 53 -8.54 -3.52 -1.55
N PHE A 54 -9.22 -2.65 -0.85
CA PHE A 54 -10.26 -3.00 0.10
C PHE A 54 -11.56 -2.34 -0.31
N ASP A 55 -12.64 -3.11 -0.24
CA ASP A 55 -13.98 -2.57 -0.35
C ASP A 55 -14.60 -2.51 1.06
N PRO A 56 -14.81 -1.30 1.62
CA PRO A 56 -15.30 -1.13 2.98
C PRO A 56 -16.78 -1.48 3.15
N THR A 57 -17.53 -1.54 2.05
CA THR A 57 -18.95 -1.86 2.03
C THR A 57 -19.21 -3.36 1.86
N SER A 58 -18.23 -4.09 1.31
CA SER A 58 -18.32 -5.54 1.09
C SER A 58 -18.44 -6.29 2.41
N THR A 59 -19.44 -7.15 2.52
CA THR A 59 -19.66 -7.94 3.73
C THR A 59 -18.69 -9.12 3.80
N PRO A 60 -18.33 -9.64 4.99
CA PRO A 60 -17.50 -10.84 5.09
C PRO A 60 -18.13 -12.07 4.38
N ASP A 61 -19.47 -12.13 4.29
CA ASP A 61 -20.19 -13.14 3.51
C ASP A 61 -19.96 -13.03 1.99
N ASP A 62 -19.72 -11.82 1.45
CA ASP A 62 -19.35 -11.63 0.04
C ASP A 62 -17.97 -12.24 -0.25
N HIS A 63 -17.07 -12.21 0.74
CA HIS A 63 -15.73 -12.79 0.62
C HIS A 63 -15.73 -14.33 0.67
N ASP A 64 -16.60 -14.96 1.49
CA ASP A 64 -16.72 -16.43 1.59
C ASP A 64 -17.56 -17.05 0.45
N ARG A 65 -18.58 -16.36 -0.08
CA ARG A 65 -19.37 -16.84 -1.23
C ARG A 65 -18.59 -16.87 -2.53
N ARG A 66 -17.45 -16.20 -2.60
CA ARG A 66 -16.62 -16.09 -3.81
C ARG A 66 -15.57 -17.20 -3.91
N ALA A 67 -15.94 -18.42 -3.55
CA ALA A 67 -15.22 -19.61 -3.95
C ALA A 67 -15.43 -19.87 -5.46
N PRO A 68 -14.42 -20.31 -6.22
CA PRO A 68 -14.57 -20.54 -7.65
C PRO A 68 -15.40 -21.80 -7.89
N GLY A 69 -16.67 -21.63 -8.26
CA GLY A 69 -17.45 -22.73 -8.82
C GLY A 69 -18.93 -22.67 -8.48
N VAL A 70 -19.70 -21.97 -9.29
CA VAL A 70 -20.57 -22.59 -10.31
C VAL A 70 -20.98 -21.47 -11.26
N ALA A 71 -20.50 -21.53 -12.51
CA ALA A 71 -21.20 -20.86 -13.60
C ALA A 71 -22.55 -21.59 -13.71
N GLU A 72 -23.59 -21.03 -13.10
CA GLU A 72 -24.94 -21.42 -13.48
C GLU A 72 -25.15 -20.90 -14.90
N ASP A 73 -25.36 -21.85 -15.81
CA ASP A 73 -25.52 -21.68 -17.24
C ASP A 73 -26.81 -20.88 -17.52
N ASP A 74 -26.76 -19.55 -17.35
CA ASP A 74 -27.81 -18.64 -17.80
C ASP A 74 -27.35 -17.95 -19.10
N PRO A 75 -27.91 -18.34 -20.26
CA PRO A 75 -27.46 -17.83 -21.55
C PRO A 75 -27.90 -16.38 -21.86
N HIS A 76 -28.58 -15.66 -20.94
CA HIS A 76 -29.14 -14.33 -21.20
C HIS A 76 -28.95 -13.28 -20.09
N GLY A 77 -27.96 -13.42 -19.21
CA GLY A 77 -27.53 -12.32 -18.32
C GLY A 77 -26.70 -11.26 -19.05
N PRO A 78 -26.84 -9.95 -18.75
CA PRO A 78 -25.90 -8.96 -19.28
C PRO A 78 -24.51 -9.36 -18.81
N VAL A 79 -23.55 -9.38 -19.74
CA VAL A 79 -22.14 -9.57 -19.43
C VAL A 79 -21.74 -8.56 -18.35
N THR A 80 -21.73 -8.99 -17.10
CA THR A 80 -21.11 -8.22 -16.02
C THR A 80 -19.64 -8.15 -16.39
N GLU A 81 -19.25 -6.99 -16.88
CA GLU A 81 -17.87 -6.60 -17.16
C GLU A 81 -17.01 -7.17 -16.04
N ALA A 82 -15.98 -7.92 -16.44
CA ALA A 82 -15.11 -8.72 -15.57
C ALA A 82 -14.95 -8.03 -14.23
N SER A 83 -15.52 -8.63 -13.18
CA SER A 83 -15.38 -8.11 -11.84
C SER A 83 -13.91 -7.79 -11.59
N THR A 84 -13.61 -6.54 -11.27
CA THR A 84 -12.31 -6.04 -10.79
C THR A 84 -11.92 -6.67 -9.43
N ASP A 85 -12.55 -7.78 -9.07
CA ASP A 85 -12.64 -8.40 -7.75
C ASP A 85 -11.59 -9.49 -7.54
N ARG A 86 -10.44 -9.25 -8.13
CA ARG A 86 -9.20 -9.73 -7.59
C ARG A 86 -8.17 -8.67 -7.96
N ALA A 87 -8.35 -7.47 -7.42
CA ALA A 87 -7.25 -6.54 -7.38
C ALA A 87 -6.20 -7.21 -6.48
N ASP A 88 -5.26 -7.88 -7.14
CA ASP A 88 -4.25 -8.72 -6.50
C ASP A 88 -3.45 -7.86 -5.53
N VAL A 89 -3.08 -8.47 -4.39
CA VAL A 89 -2.20 -7.82 -3.43
C VAL A 89 -0.93 -7.39 -4.15
N VAL A 90 -0.60 -6.11 -4.08
CA VAL A 90 0.60 -5.58 -4.71
C VAL A 90 1.71 -5.51 -3.66
N GLU A 91 2.74 -6.31 -3.83
CA GLU A 91 3.96 -6.23 -3.04
C GLU A 91 4.85 -5.09 -3.53
N VAL A 92 5.30 -4.26 -2.61
CA VAL A 92 6.21 -3.14 -2.86
C VAL A 92 7.38 -3.25 -1.90
N GLY A 93 8.57 -3.48 -2.44
CA GLY A 93 9.83 -3.54 -1.70
C GLY A 93 10.95 -2.91 -2.51
N LEU A 94 12.13 -2.81 -1.90
CA LEU A 94 13.30 -2.17 -2.51
C LEU A 94 13.72 -2.79 -3.86
N ALA A 95 13.41 -4.08 -4.08
CA ALA A 95 13.80 -4.79 -5.30
C ALA A 95 12.86 -4.54 -6.51
N ASN A 96 11.62 -4.11 -6.29
CA ASN A 96 10.61 -3.98 -7.34
C ASN A 96 9.90 -2.60 -7.37
N VAL A 97 10.20 -1.71 -6.43
CA VAL A 97 9.76 -0.31 -6.49
C VAL A 97 10.52 0.42 -7.60
N ALA A 98 9.77 1.11 -8.46
CA ALA A 98 10.33 1.94 -9.53
C ALA A 98 10.44 3.40 -9.08
N THR A 99 9.42 3.91 -8.39
CA THR A 99 9.41 5.28 -7.87
C THR A 99 8.54 5.34 -6.62
N VAL A 100 8.99 6.07 -5.62
CA VAL A 100 8.18 6.48 -4.48
C VAL A 100 8.41 7.97 -4.25
N ALA A 101 7.36 8.71 -3.88
CA ALA A 101 7.47 10.13 -3.59
C ALA A 101 6.46 10.54 -2.51
N ASP A 102 6.91 11.42 -1.61
CA ASP A 102 6.05 12.18 -0.72
C ASP A 102 5.52 13.43 -1.44
N THR A 103 4.19 13.56 -1.54
CA THR A 103 3.54 14.70 -2.21
C THR A 103 3.13 15.81 -1.24
N GLY A 104 3.43 15.67 0.05
CA GLY A 104 3.00 16.55 1.15
C GLY A 104 1.57 16.31 1.61
N SER A 105 0.81 15.47 0.90
CA SER A 105 -0.59 15.12 1.23
C SER A 105 -0.83 13.61 1.18
N GLY A 106 0.25 12.83 1.16
CA GLY A 106 0.25 11.40 0.92
C GLY A 106 1.46 10.95 0.12
N TYR A 107 1.43 9.69 -0.31
CA TYR A 107 2.50 9.00 -1.01
C TYR A 107 2.07 8.56 -2.39
N GLN A 108 2.94 8.79 -3.37
CA GLN A 108 2.88 8.18 -4.68
C GLN A 108 3.80 6.97 -4.71
N VAL A 109 3.30 5.83 -5.19
CA VAL A 109 4.08 4.61 -5.34
C VAL A 109 3.88 4.04 -6.73
N GLU A 110 4.97 3.73 -7.40
CA GLU A 110 5.02 3.05 -8.69
C GLU A 110 6.00 1.87 -8.61
N THR A 111 5.58 0.72 -9.12
CA THR A 111 6.40 -0.50 -9.20
C THR A 111 6.88 -0.75 -10.62
N VAL A 112 7.94 -1.55 -10.78
CA VAL A 112 8.48 -1.93 -12.09
C VAL A 112 7.51 -2.75 -12.94
N THR A 113 6.47 -3.33 -12.34
CA THR A 113 5.38 -4.03 -13.05
C THR A 113 4.37 -3.05 -13.66
N GLY A 114 4.53 -1.74 -13.43
CA GLY A 114 3.66 -0.68 -13.95
C GLY A 114 2.47 -0.37 -13.06
N PHE A 115 2.35 -0.98 -11.87
CA PHE A 115 1.34 -0.57 -10.90
C PHE A 115 1.71 0.79 -10.31
N ARG A 116 0.77 1.73 -10.35
CA ARG A 116 0.88 3.06 -9.74
C ARG A 116 -0.35 3.40 -8.93
N THR A 117 -0.14 3.94 -7.72
CA THR A 117 -1.21 4.44 -6.87
C THR A 117 -0.79 5.66 -6.07
N TRP A 118 -1.79 6.39 -5.56
CA TRP A 118 -1.64 7.49 -4.62
C TRP A 118 -2.56 7.27 -3.43
N PHE A 119 -2.02 7.39 -2.23
CA PHE A 119 -2.79 7.26 -1.00
C PHE A 119 -2.19 8.12 0.12
N ASP A 120 -2.99 8.39 1.12
CA ASP A 120 -2.59 9.02 2.38
C ASP A 120 -2.90 8.07 3.56
N VAL A 121 -2.18 8.22 4.67
CA VAL A 121 -2.44 7.45 5.90
C VAL A 121 -2.77 8.43 7.03
N PRO A 122 -4.02 8.92 7.11
CA PRO A 122 -4.41 9.90 8.11
C PRO A 122 -4.49 9.27 9.50
N GLU A 123 -4.12 10.01 10.54
CA GLU A 123 -4.27 9.60 11.94
C GLU A 123 -5.73 9.32 12.31
N HIS A 124 -6.64 10.14 11.79
CA HIS A 124 -8.08 10.04 12.03
C HIS A 124 -8.85 10.17 10.72
N THR A 125 -9.72 9.20 10.42
CA THR A 125 -10.56 9.25 9.21
C THR A 125 -11.92 8.58 9.41
N ARG A 126 -12.83 8.81 8.46
CA ARG A 126 -14.15 8.17 8.38
C ARG A 126 -14.17 7.20 7.21
N VAL A 127 -14.31 5.92 7.52
CA VAL A 127 -14.37 4.84 6.53
C VAL A 127 -15.83 4.61 6.12
N PRO A 128 -16.17 4.61 4.83
CA PRO A 128 -17.54 4.38 4.36
C PRO A 128 -17.88 2.88 4.42
N VAL A 129 -18.41 2.44 5.56
CA VAL A 129 -18.73 1.03 5.82
C VAL A 129 -20.14 0.63 5.36
N GLY A 130 -20.91 1.54 4.76
CA GLY A 130 -22.26 1.25 4.27
C GLY A 130 -23.19 0.76 5.38
N ASP A 131 -24.04 -0.22 5.09
CA ASP A 131 -25.10 -0.70 5.99
C ASP A 131 -24.62 -1.33 7.32
N LEU A 132 -23.31 -1.40 7.53
CA LEU A 132 -22.69 -1.84 8.78
C LEU A 132 -22.87 -0.84 9.92
N THR A 133 -23.21 0.42 9.59
CA THR A 133 -23.59 1.46 10.56
C THR A 133 -24.80 2.23 10.06
N GLU A 134 -25.56 2.83 10.98
CA GLU A 134 -26.73 3.64 10.63
C GLU A 134 -26.36 4.84 9.74
N ASP A 135 -25.19 5.43 9.98
CA ASP A 135 -24.68 6.60 9.24
C ASP A 135 -23.87 6.23 7.98
N GLY A 136 -23.74 4.94 7.63
CA GLY A 136 -22.97 4.50 6.48
C GLY A 136 -21.44 4.64 6.63
N THR A 137 -20.96 5.16 7.76
CA THR A 137 -19.56 5.47 8.02
C THR A 137 -19.13 5.01 9.43
N ALA A 138 -17.84 4.77 9.62
CA ALA A 138 -17.23 4.42 10.89
C ALA A 138 -15.96 5.24 11.13
N GLU A 139 -15.74 5.69 12.36
CA GLU A 139 -14.54 6.43 12.73
C GLU A 139 -13.36 5.49 12.97
N LEU A 140 -12.23 5.84 12.37
CA LEU A 140 -10.97 5.12 12.44
C LEU A 140 -9.93 6.04 13.08
N ASP A 141 -9.44 5.65 14.25
CA ASP A 141 -8.28 6.25 14.91
C ASP A 141 -7.11 5.27 14.81
N GLN A 142 -6.10 5.68 14.04
CA GLN A 142 -4.88 4.93 13.76
C GLN A 142 -3.64 5.80 13.99
N ALA A 143 -3.69 6.76 14.93
CA ALA A 143 -2.63 7.76 15.12
C ALA A 143 -1.24 7.16 15.40
N GLU A 144 -1.16 6.14 16.25
CA GLU A 144 0.11 5.44 16.54
C GLU A 144 0.62 4.70 15.30
N ASP A 145 -0.26 3.94 14.63
CA ASP A 145 0.09 3.17 13.43
C ASP A 145 0.45 4.08 12.24
N ALA A 146 -0.19 5.25 12.11
CA ALA A 146 0.11 6.26 11.11
C ALA A 146 1.49 6.89 11.36
N THR A 147 1.80 7.22 12.61
CA THR A 147 3.12 7.74 12.99
C THR A 147 4.23 6.76 12.64
N ASP A 148 4.06 5.48 12.99
CA ASP A 148 5.00 4.41 12.65
C ASP A 148 5.11 4.21 11.13
N PHE A 149 3.98 4.26 10.41
CA PHE A 149 3.96 4.16 8.95
C PHE A 149 4.72 5.30 8.27
N HIS A 150 4.57 6.55 8.73
CA HIS A 150 5.32 7.67 8.19
C HIS A 150 6.83 7.51 8.44
N ALA A 151 7.23 7.03 9.63
CA ALA A 151 8.63 6.72 9.91
C ALA A 151 9.16 5.58 9.02
N PHE A 152 8.36 4.55 8.76
CA PHE A 152 8.65 3.52 7.77
C PHE A 152 8.87 4.12 6.37
N MET A 153 7.97 4.98 5.89
CA MET A 153 8.09 5.59 4.56
C MET A 153 9.34 6.45 4.44
N THR A 154 9.70 7.22 5.47
CA THR A 154 10.97 7.95 5.51
C THR A 154 12.15 6.99 5.38
N ALA A 155 12.22 5.93 6.20
CA ALA A 155 13.31 4.96 6.14
C ALA A 155 13.37 4.22 4.79
N PHE A 156 12.21 3.93 4.19
CA PHE A 156 12.11 3.29 2.88
C PHE A 156 12.67 4.18 1.76
N MET A 157 12.32 5.48 1.76
CA MET A 157 12.85 6.45 0.79
C MET A 157 14.35 6.70 0.99
N ASP A 158 14.81 6.88 2.22
CA ASP A 158 16.23 7.07 2.54
C ASP A 158 17.08 5.89 2.04
N GLU A 159 16.57 4.67 2.21
CA GLU A 159 17.25 3.45 1.76
C GLU A 159 17.26 3.34 0.23
N LEU A 160 16.18 3.74 -0.45
CA LEU A 160 16.18 3.82 -1.92
C LEU A 160 17.18 4.85 -2.44
N ASP A 161 17.19 6.05 -1.86
CA ASP A 161 18.16 7.09 -2.22
C ASP A 161 19.59 6.59 -2.03
N ARG A 162 19.86 5.84 -0.96
CA ARG A 162 21.16 5.20 -0.72
C ARG A 162 21.52 4.17 -1.78
N LEU A 163 20.55 3.40 -2.28
CA LEU A 163 20.75 2.39 -3.33
C LEU A 163 20.96 3.03 -4.72
N TYR A 164 20.33 4.17 -4.98
CA TYR A 164 20.43 4.91 -6.24
C TYR A 164 21.54 5.98 -6.25
N ALA A 165 22.11 6.31 -5.10
CA ALA A 165 23.28 7.16 -5.00
C ALA A 165 24.41 6.54 -5.83
N THR A 166 24.72 7.15 -6.97
CA THR A 166 25.94 6.81 -7.70
C THR A 166 27.12 7.08 -6.77
N PRO A 167 28.08 6.16 -6.63
CA PRO A 167 29.32 6.50 -5.94
C PRO A 167 29.89 7.71 -6.69
N GLU A 168 30.01 8.86 -6.01
CA GLU A 168 30.80 9.96 -6.51
C GLU A 168 32.13 9.33 -6.94
N THR A 169 32.39 9.35 -8.24
CA THR A 169 33.70 8.97 -8.74
C THR A 169 34.61 10.03 -8.15
N ASP A 170 35.21 9.68 -7.01
CA ASP A 170 36.19 10.49 -6.31
C ASP A 170 37.19 10.91 -7.37
N ALA A 171 37.06 12.15 -7.81
CA ALA A 171 37.93 12.75 -8.79
C ALA A 171 39.23 12.99 -8.04
N THR A 172 39.98 11.91 -7.85
CA THR A 172 41.36 11.94 -7.37
C THR A 172 42.11 12.91 -8.26
N ASP A 173 42.32 14.09 -7.71
CA ASP A 173 43.41 15.01 -7.91
C ASP A 173 44.49 14.43 -8.83
N VAL A 174 44.35 14.66 -10.14
CA VAL A 174 45.44 14.46 -11.09
C VAL A 174 46.16 15.80 -11.17
N THR A 175 46.92 16.15 -10.13
CA THR A 175 47.87 17.26 -10.19
C THR A 175 48.86 16.98 -11.34
N PRO A 176 48.91 17.82 -12.40
CA PRO A 176 49.85 17.61 -13.49
C PRO A 176 51.28 17.87 -13.01
N PRO A 177 52.29 17.10 -13.47
CA PRO A 177 53.67 17.33 -13.07
C PRO A 177 54.18 18.67 -13.62
N ASP A 178 54.69 19.51 -12.71
CA ASP A 178 55.31 20.79 -12.99
C ASP A 178 56.60 20.61 -13.82
N LEU A 179 56.52 20.87 -15.13
CA LEU A 179 57.66 20.88 -16.04
C LEU A 179 58.32 22.27 -16.03
N ARG A 180 59.11 22.57 -14.99
CA ARG A 180 60.10 23.67 -15.02
C ARG A 180 61.41 23.30 -14.35
N GLY A 181 62.34 22.82 -15.16
CA GLY A 181 63.75 22.72 -14.79
C GLY A 181 64.58 22.05 -15.86
N VAL A 182 65.00 22.81 -16.87
CA VAL A 182 66.31 22.75 -17.56
C VAL A 182 66.50 23.99 -18.42
#